data_AF-A0A7W6HZZ8-F1
#
_entry.id   AF-A0A7W6HZZ8-F1
#
_cell.length_a   1.000
_cell.length_b   1.000
_cell.length_c   1.000
_cell.angle_alpha   90.00
_cell.angle_beta   90.00
_cell.angle_gamma   90.00
#
_symmetry.space_group_name_H-M   'P 1'
#
loop_
_entity.id
_entity.type
_entity.pdbx_description
1 polymer ?
#
loop_
_entity_poly.entity_id
_entity_poly.type
_entity_poly.pdbx_seq_one_letter_code
_entity_poly.pdbx_strand_id
1 'polypeptide(L)'
;MNQQEIAFLRLLLPIIKIGLTIWAVYRAKELNRSRWGWGVFTFFLTLPAFIILLCLGKKKDKSSKKIDSSPISKKIANKIPFISLEVFKQHLINKNWVLLRNSEGHRQVYIFQKDQTLLISQAGEVDKGRWEEVGDNSILIEVDNKSTLYKPTHKTEHLLILKVDGKEEYLHFVDENLYEEGYRSIDEIKIAIQKQQENKSNGETYSANITPEEEQKLQNQRTLGYFLIIILVVAVIVIGMYI
;
A
#
# COMPACT_ATOMS: atom_id res chain seq x y z
N MET A 1 8.09 -7.84 -0.10
CA MET A 1 9.21 -8.65 -0.62
C MET A 1 10.18 -7.71 -1.30
N ASN A 2 11.35 -7.53 -0.71
CA ASN A 2 12.38 -6.62 -1.19
C ASN A 2 12.99 -7.15 -2.51
N GLN A 3 13.48 -6.28 -3.39
CA GLN A 3 14.09 -6.66 -4.67
C GLN A 3 15.27 -7.65 -4.50
N GLN A 4 16.02 -7.52 -3.40
CA GLN A 4 17.08 -8.48 -3.04
C GLN A 4 16.53 -9.87 -2.67
N GLU A 5 15.38 -9.96 -1.99
CA GLU A 5 14.75 -11.24 -1.63
C GLU A 5 14.24 -11.95 -2.88
N ILE A 6 13.71 -11.20 -3.86
CA ILE A 6 13.28 -11.73 -5.15
C ILE A 6 14.48 -12.28 -5.94
N ALA A 7 15.62 -11.57 -5.94
CA ALA A 7 16.83 -12.02 -6.62
C ALA A 7 17.41 -13.30 -5.99
N PHE A 8 17.40 -13.40 -4.67
CA PHE A 8 17.84 -14.60 -3.94
C PHE A 8 16.94 -15.82 -4.24
N LEU A 9 15.61 -15.63 -4.20
CA LEU A 9 14.65 -16.69 -4.53
C LEU A 9 14.83 -17.21 -5.97
N ARG A 10 15.15 -16.32 -6.92
CA ARG A 10 15.44 -16.71 -8.32
C ARG A 10 16.66 -17.60 -8.45
N LEU A 11 17.65 -17.46 -7.57
CA LEU A 11 18.85 -18.29 -7.56
C LEU A 11 18.64 -19.61 -6.80
N LEU A 12 17.86 -19.60 -5.72
CA LEU A 12 17.66 -20.76 -4.83
C LEU A 12 16.70 -21.81 -5.41
N LEU A 13 15.59 -21.39 -6.02
CA LEU A 13 14.57 -22.26 -6.59
C LEU A 13 15.09 -23.29 -7.63
N PRO A 14 15.98 -22.93 -8.59
CA PRO A 14 16.50 -23.92 -9.54
C PRO A 14 17.38 -24.99 -8.88
N ILE A 15 18.14 -24.64 -7.84
CA ILE A 15 19.00 -25.58 -7.12
C ILE A 15 18.15 -26.62 -6.38
N ILE A 16 17.11 -26.17 -5.69
CA ILE A 16 16.16 -27.06 -5.00
C ILE A 16 15.46 -28.00 -6.01
N LYS A 17 15.08 -27.48 -7.18
CA LYS A 17 14.45 -28.28 -8.25
C LYS A 17 15.36 -29.40 -8.77
N ILE A 18 16.65 -29.11 -8.96
CA ILE A 18 17.63 -30.09 -9.42
C ILE A 18 17.80 -31.19 -8.35
N GLY A 19 17.92 -30.82 -7.08
CA GLY A 19 18.00 -31.77 -5.97
C GLY A 19 16.78 -32.70 -5.88
N LEU A 20 15.58 -32.15 -6.00
CA LEU A 20 14.33 -32.92 -5.97
C LEU A 20 14.24 -33.93 -7.14
N THR A 21 14.72 -33.54 -8.32
CA THR A 21 14.73 -34.40 -9.52
C THR A 21 15.71 -35.55 -9.35
N ILE A 22 16.92 -35.28 -8.84
CA ILE A 22 17.93 -36.31 -8.57
C ILE A 22 17.42 -37.30 -7.52
N TRP A 23 16.83 -36.80 -6.43
CA TRP A 23 16.24 -37.63 -5.37
C TRP A 23 15.12 -38.55 -5.89
N ALA A 24 14.22 -38.01 -6.71
CA ALA A 24 13.14 -38.80 -7.31
C ALA A 24 13.66 -39.91 -8.25
N VAL A 25 14.69 -39.63 -9.03
CA VAL A 25 15.35 -40.63 -9.90
C VAL A 25 16.04 -41.71 -9.07
N TYR A 26 16.65 -41.34 -7.94
CA TYR A 26 17.28 -42.29 -7.03
C TYR A 26 16.23 -43.20 -6.35
N ARG A 27 15.16 -42.62 -5.80
CA ARG A 27 14.04 -43.38 -5.21
C ARG A 27 13.32 -44.27 -6.22
N ALA A 28 13.20 -43.84 -7.47
CA ALA A 28 12.63 -44.67 -8.53
C ALA A 28 13.49 -45.92 -8.80
N LYS A 29 14.83 -45.79 -8.72
CA LYS A 29 15.75 -46.93 -8.84
C LYS A 29 15.57 -47.93 -7.70
N GLU A 30 15.47 -47.44 -6.47
CA GLU A 30 15.29 -48.27 -5.26
C GLU A 30 13.97 -49.06 -5.29
N LEU A 31 12.91 -48.47 -5.86
CA LEU A 31 11.60 -49.09 -6.01
C LEU A 31 11.47 -49.94 -7.29
N ASN A 32 12.57 -50.22 -8.00
CA ASN A 32 12.60 -50.92 -9.30
C ASN A 32 11.63 -50.34 -10.36
N ARG A 33 11.43 -49.01 -10.35
CA ARG A 33 10.59 -48.26 -11.29
C ARG A 33 11.46 -47.56 -12.35
N SER A 34 10.82 -47.10 -13.43
CA SER A 34 11.50 -46.40 -14.53
C SER A 34 12.16 -45.10 -14.06
N ARG A 35 13.50 -45.11 -14.00
CA ARG A 35 14.33 -43.94 -13.63
C ARG A 35 14.10 -42.74 -14.55
N TRP A 36 13.99 -43.02 -15.85
CA TRP A 36 13.72 -42.02 -16.88
C TRP A 36 12.32 -41.44 -16.75
N GLY A 37 11.31 -42.29 -16.54
CA GLY A 37 9.93 -41.86 -16.39
C GLY A 37 9.74 -40.92 -15.19
N TRP A 38 10.33 -41.26 -14.05
CA TRP A 38 10.24 -40.43 -12.85
C TRP A 38 11.04 -39.13 -12.93
N GLY A 39 12.24 -39.16 -13.53
CA GLY A 39 13.02 -37.92 -13.76
C GLY A 39 12.29 -36.93 -14.67
N VAL A 40 11.67 -37.43 -15.74
CA VAL A 40 10.83 -36.61 -16.63
C VAL A 40 9.58 -36.12 -15.89
N PHE A 41 8.88 -36.99 -15.18
CA PHE A 41 7.65 -36.65 -14.46
C PHE A 41 7.88 -35.52 -13.43
N THR A 42 8.93 -35.59 -12.61
CA THR A 42 9.20 -34.56 -11.59
C THR A 42 9.69 -33.24 -12.18
N PHE A 43 10.39 -33.29 -13.31
CA PHE A 43 10.83 -32.09 -14.02
C PHE A 43 9.63 -31.26 -14.54
N PHE A 44 8.60 -31.95 -15.04
CA PHE A 44 7.37 -31.34 -15.56
C PHE A 44 6.32 -31.03 -14.49
N LEU A 45 6.28 -31.76 -13.37
CA LEU A 45 5.34 -31.49 -12.27
C LEU A 45 5.55 -30.12 -11.61
N THR A 46 6.79 -29.61 -11.62
CA THR A 46 7.17 -28.33 -11.00
C THR A 46 7.09 -27.14 -11.96
N LEU A 47 6.91 -27.38 -13.26
CA LEU A 47 6.81 -26.35 -14.30
C LEU A 47 5.56 -25.46 -14.15
N PRO A 48 4.35 -26.00 -13.84
CA PRO A 48 3.16 -25.17 -13.62
C PRO A 48 3.31 -24.22 -12.44
N ALA A 49 3.86 -24.68 -11.31
CA ALA A 49 4.08 -23.83 -10.13
C ALA A 49 5.10 -22.71 -10.40
N PHE A 50 6.15 -22.99 -11.18
CA PHE A 50 7.16 -22.00 -11.58
C PHE A 50 6.60 -20.99 -12.59
N ILE A 51 5.78 -21.43 -13.56
CA ILE A 51 5.08 -20.53 -14.50
C ILE A 51 4.09 -19.65 -13.75
N ILE A 52 3.32 -20.19 -12.79
CA ILE A 52 2.41 -19.40 -11.95
C ILE A 52 3.17 -18.35 -11.14
N LEU A 53 4.34 -18.70 -10.57
CA LEU A 53 5.20 -17.76 -9.85
C LEU A 53 5.75 -16.63 -10.76
N LEU A 54 6.09 -16.94 -12.01
CA LEU A 54 6.50 -15.95 -13.02
C LEU A 54 5.33 -15.10 -13.52
N CYS A 55 4.12 -15.67 -13.62
CA CYS A 55 2.90 -14.96 -14.02
C CYS A 55 2.32 -14.08 -12.89
N LEU A 56 2.53 -14.42 -11.62
CA LEU A 56 2.13 -13.60 -10.47
C LEU A 56 2.89 -12.26 -10.41
N GLY A 57 4.10 -12.20 -10.97
CA GLY A 57 4.84 -10.95 -11.15
C GLY A 57 4.41 -10.11 -12.35
N LYS A 58 3.43 -10.58 -13.15
CA LYS A 58 2.93 -9.89 -14.35
C LYS A 58 1.41 -10.00 -14.50
N LYS A 59 0.67 -9.19 -13.76
CA LYS A 59 -0.70 -8.74 -14.10
C LYS A 59 -0.99 -7.47 -13.29
N LYS A 60 -1.52 -6.38 -13.83
CA LYS A 60 -2.38 -6.11 -14.99
C LYS A 60 -1.63 -5.14 -15.93
N ASP A 61 -1.85 -5.09 -17.24
CA ASP A 61 -3.03 -4.49 -17.85
C ASP A 61 -3.32 -5.10 -19.23
N LYS A 62 -4.58 -5.46 -19.48
CA LYS A 62 -5.13 -5.59 -20.84
C LYS A 62 -6.55 -5.06 -20.83
N SER A 63 -6.78 -3.91 -21.46
CA SER A 63 -7.79 -3.72 -22.50
C SER A 63 -8.07 -2.23 -22.74
N SER A 64 -7.59 -1.68 -23.86
CA SER A 64 -8.47 -1.07 -24.86
C SER A 64 -7.68 -0.80 -26.15
N LYS A 65 -8.37 -1.03 -27.26
CA LYS A 65 -7.91 -1.04 -28.65
C LYS A 65 -7.73 0.41 -29.13
N LYS A 66 -6.58 0.76 -29.73
CA LYS A 66 -6.34 2.09 -30.33
C LYS A 66 -6.82 2.12 -31.78
N ILE A 67 -7.71 3.05 -32.08
CA ILE A 67 -8.00 3.60 -33.43
C ILE A 67 -7.00 4.75 -33.69
N ASP A 68 -6.69 4.95 -34.96
CA ASP A 68 -5.59 5.69 -35.55
C ASP A 68 -5.24 7.07 -34.96
N SER A 69 -3.94 7.31 -34.87
CA SER A 69 -3.33 8.53 -34.35
C SER A 69 -3.11 9.60 -35.42
N SER A 70 -3.71 10.78 -35.23
CA SER A 70 -3.26 12.05 -35.82
C SER A 70 -2.20 12.73 -34.91
N PRO A 71 -1.13 13.34 -35.45
CA PRO A 71 0.09 13.68 -34.71
C PRO A 71 0.03 15.05 -33.99
N ILE A 72 -1.05 15.37 -33.29
CA ILE A 72 -1.17 16.65 -32.56
C ILE A 72 -1.58 16.48 -31.08
N SER A 73 -2.20 15.36 -30.68
CA SER A 73 -2.70 15.18 -29.30
C SER A 73 -1.64 14.79 -28.25
N LYS A 74 -0.38 14.54 -28.65
CA LYS A 74 0.68 14.09 -27.72
C LYS A 74 1.28 15.19 -26.83
N LYS A 75 0.93 16.47 -27.03
CA LYS A 75 1.60 17.58 -26.31
C LYS A 75 0.83 18.17 -25.12
N ILE A 76 -0.38 17.69 -24.81
CA ILE A 76 -1.22 18.27 -23.73
C ILE A 76 -1.67 17.22 -22.68
N ALA A 77 -1.47 15.92 -22.91
CA ALA A 77 -1.96 14.87 -22.00
C ALA A 77 -1.13 14.66 -20.70
N ASN A 78 -0.07 15.45 -20.47
CA ASN A 78 0.80 15.30 -19.29
C ASN A 78 0.66 16.49 -18.34
N LYS A 79 -0.50 16.69 -17.69
CA LYS A 79 -0.60 17.48 -16.43
C LYS A 79 -1.97 17.49 -15.73
N ILE A 80 -2.70 16.38 -15.68
CA ILE A 80 -3.78 16.25 -14.68
C ILE A 80 -3.50 14.98 -13.90
N PRO A 81 -3.19 15.07 -12.60
CA PRO A 81 -3.10 13.87 -11.82
C PRO A 81 -4.54 13.36 -11.69
N PHE A 82 -4.84 12.24 -12.34
CA PHE A 82 -5.99 11.40 -12.00
C PHE A 82 -5.75 10.87 -10.58
N ILE A 83 -5.84 11.74 -9.57
CA ILE A 83 -5.99 11.32 -8.19
C ILE A 83 -7.45 10.91 -8.12
N SER A 84 -7.68 9.61 -8.32
CA SER A 84 -8.99 9.04 -8.57
C SER A 84 -9.97 9.42 -7.47
N LEU A 85 -11.21 9.75 -7.85
CA LEU A 85 -12.40 9.85 -7.01
C LEU A 85 -12.36 8.89 -5.80
N GLU A 86 -11.97 7.63 -6.05
CA GLU A 86 -11.82 6.60 -5.03
C GLU A 86 -10.87 6.98 -3.88
N VAL A 87 -9.73 7.62 -4.16
CA VAL A 87 -8.73 8.02 -3.15
C VAL A 87 -9.25 9.17 -2.27
N PHE A 88 -10.15 10.00 -2.80
CA PHE A 88 -10.81 11.04 -2.01
C PHE A 88 -11.87 10.44 -1.10
N LYS A 89 -12.74 9.62 -1.66
CA LYS A 89 -13.76 8.86 -0.94
C LYS A 89 -13.17 8.04 0.21
N GLN A 90 -12.11 7.27 -0.05
CA GLN A 90 -11.44 6.47 0.99
C GLN A 90 -10.84 7.33 2.10
N HIS A 91 -10.30 8.51 1.76
CA HIS A 91 -9.74 9.40 2.76
C HIS A 91 -10.79 9.97 3.72
N LEU A 92 -11.99 10.30 3.22
CA LEU A 92 -13.10 10.76 4.06
C LEU A 92 -13.57 9.67 5.03
N ILE A 93 -13.74 8.45 4.52
CA ILE A 93 -14.36 7.34 5.25
C ILE A 93 -13.46 6.73 6.32
N ASN A 94 -12.14 6.77 6.11
CA ASN A 94 -11.20 6.06 6.98
C ASN A 94 -10.96 6.76 8.33
N LYS A 95 -11.55 7.93 8.56
CA LYS A 95 -11.25 8.80 9.67
C LYS A 95 -12.49 9.53 10.16
N ASN A 96 -12.45 9.92 11.42
CA ASN A 96 -13.42 10.82 12.02
C ASN A 96 -12.89 12.25 11.94
N TRP A 97 -13.79 13.17 11.61
CA TRP A 97 -13.44 14.56 11.33
C TRP A 97 -14.09 15.49 12.35
N VAL A 98 -13.28 16.17 13.16
CA VAL A 98 -13.77 17.15 14.12
C VAL A 98 -13.89 18.50 13.43
N LEU A 99 -15.07 19.11 13.51
CA LEU A 99 -15.30 20.45 12.99
C LEU A 99 -14.63 21.48 13.90
N LEU A 100 -13.70 22.26 13.35
CA LEU A 100 -13.09 23.40 14.01
C LEU A 100 -14.05 24.60 13.96
N ARG A 101 -14.41 25.11 15.13
CA ARG A 101 -15.20 26.34 15.28
C ARG A 101 -14.37 27.39 16.02
N ASN A 102 -14.51 28.64 15.61
CA ASN A 102 -13.84 29.79 16.24
C ASN A 102 -14.48 30.22 17.58
N SER A 103 -15.65 29.68 17.90
CA SER A 103 -16.41 29.98 19.12
C SER A 103 -16.51 28.75 20.04
N GLU A 104 -16.80 28.98 21.31
CA GLU A 104 -17.06 27.97 22.34
C GLU A 104 -18.34 27.17 22.01
N GLY A 105 -18.26 26.33 20.99
CA GLY A 105 -19.27 25.35 20.64
C GLY A 105 -18.90 23.98 21.14
N HIS A 106 -19.90 23.13 21.36
CA HIS A 106 -19.65 21.72 21.61
C HIS A 106 -18.90 21.09 20.43
N ARG A 107 -17.93 20.24 20.78
CA ARG A 107 -17.19 19.37 19.87
C ARG A 107 -18.19 18.61 18.99
N GLN A 108 -18.02 18.73 17.68
CA GLN A 108 -18.88 18.07 16.70
C GLN A 108 -18.02 17.24 15.76
N VAL A 109 -18.34 15.95 15.66
CA VAL A 109 -17.59 14.97 14.87
C VAL A 109 -18.43 14.50 13.70
N TYR A 110 -17.84 14.54 12.52
CA TYR A 110 -18.40 14.09 11.26
C TYR A 110 -17.78 12.74 10.91
N ILE A 111 -18.62 11.72 10.70
CA ILE A 111 -18.22 10.36 10.37
C ILE A 111 -18.86 9.99 9.03
N PHE A 112 -18.03 9.93 7.98
CA PHE A 112 -18.46 9.61 6.63
C PHE A 112 -18.48 8.08 6.45
N GLN A 113 -19.67 7.49 6.30
CA GLN A 113 -19.80 6.04 6.15
C GLN A 113 -19.70 5.60 4.68
N LYS A 114 -19.30 4.34 4.46
CA LYS A 114 -19.17 3.74 3.11
C LYS A 114 -20.45 3.73 2.30
N ASP A 115 -21.58 3.65 3.01
CA ASP A 115 -22.93 3.59 2.47
C ASP A 115 -23.54 4.97 2.19
N GLN A 116 -22.72 6.04 2.19
CA GLN A 116 -23.14 7.45 2.00
C GLN A 116 -23.94 8.04 3.16
N THR A 117 -24.05 7.34 4.30
CA THR A 117 -24.57 7.92 5.54
C THR A 117 -23.53 8.87 6.13
N LEU A 118 -23.97 10.05 6.56
CA LEU A 118 -23.17 10.95 7.39
C LEU A 118 -23.70 10.90 8.82
N LEU A 119 -22.84 10.61 9.79
CA LEU A 119 -23.18 10.73 11.21
C LEU A 119 -22.52 11.98 11.77
N ILE A 120 -23.29 12.81 12.45
CA ILE A 120 -22.81 14.03 13.12
C ILE A 120 -23.03 13.83 14.62
N SER A 121 -21.94 13.59 15.34
CA SER A 121 -21.98 13.37 16.79
C SER A 121 -21.64 14.66 17.53
N GLN A 122 -22.49 15.05 18.48
CA GLN A 122 -22.27 16.19 19.35
C GLN A 122 -22.77 15.86 20.76
N ALA A 123 -21.88 15.93 21.76
CA ALA A 123 -22.21 15.68 23.17
C ALA A 123 -22.95 14.36 23.45
N GLY A 124 -22.73 13.32 22.63
CA GLY A 124 -23.38 12.02 22.77
C GLY A 124 -24.68 11.84 21.97
N GLU A 125 -25.23 12.93 21.43
CA GLU A 125 -26.32 12.89 20.45
C GLU A 125 -25.77 12.70 19.04
N VAL A 126 -26.53 12.01 18.17
CA VAL A 126 -26.12 11.71 16.80
C VAL A 126 -27.22 12.09 15.82
N ASP A 127 -26.93 13.10 15.02
CA ASP A 127 -27.74 13.45 13.85
C ASP A 127 -27.31 12.62 12.64
N LYS A 128 -28.27 12.29 11.79
CA LYS A 128 -28.04 11.53 10.56
C LYS A 128 -28.28 12.42 9.35
N GLY A 129 -27.31 12.45 8.45
CA GLY A 129 -27.40 13.06 7.13
C GLY A 129 -26.95 12.09 6.04
N ARG A 130 -26.81 12.63 4.83
CA ARG A 130 -26.21 11.93 3.69
C ARG A 130 -25.04 12.71 3.14
N TRP A 131 -24.11 12.01 2.51
CA TRP A 131 -23.04 12.62 1.76
C TRP A 131 -22.78 11.85 0.48
N GLU A 132 -22.43 12.55 -0.58
CA GLU A 132 -22.03 11.94 -1.84
C GLU A 132 -20.93 12.76 -2.51
N GLU A 133 -20.04 12.07 -3.20
CA GLU A 133 -19.10 12.75 -4.09
C GLU A 133 -19.78 12.96 -5.43
N VAL A 134 -19.83 14.21 -5.87
CA VAL A 134 -20.39 14.66 -7.14
C VAL A 134 -19.29 15.31 -7.97
N GLY A 135 -19.49 15.43 -9.28
CA GLY A 135 -18.46 15.81 -10.27
C GLY A 135 -17.42 16.85 -9.82
N ASP A 136 -16.21 16.73 -10.39
CA ASP A 136 -15.05 17.59 -10.08
C ASP A 136 -14.59 17.52 -8.61
N ASN A 137 -14.62 16.31 -8.01
CA ASN A 137 -14.23 16.03 -6.62
C ASN A 137 -15.02 16.88 -5.60
N SER A 138 -16.24 17.29 -5.94
CA SER A 138 -17.10 18.04 -5.04
C SER A 138 -17.84 17.08 -4.11
N ILE A 139 -18.21 17.54 -2.91
CA ILE A 139 -19.01 16.76 -1.96
C ILE A 139 -20.36 17.45 -1.80
N LEU A 140 -21.44 16.71 -2.01
CA LEU A 140 -22.75 17.11 -1.55
C LEU A 140 -22.96 16.58 -0.14
N ILE A 141 -23.31 17.45 0.80
CA ILE A 141 -23.71 17.07 2.16
C ILE A 141 -25.17 17.47 2.35
N GLU A 142 -25.98 16.53 2.77
CA GLU A 142 -27.41 16.70 3.05
C GLU A 142 -27.66 16.50 4.55
N VAL A 143 -28.10 17.55 5.22
CA VAL A 143 -28.44 17.57 6.65
C VAL A 143 -29.71 18.42 6.81
N ASP A 144 -30.66 17.97 7.64
CA ASP A 144 -31.92 18.68 7.90
C ASP A 144 -32.69 19.10 6.62
N ASN A 145 -32.75 18.21 5.63
CA ASN A 145 -33.35 18.45 4.30
C ASN A 145 -32.71 19.62 3.51
N LYS A 146 -31.49 20.03 3.86
CA LYS A 146 -30.71 21.01 3.11
C LYS A 146 -29.49 20.33 2.51
N SER A 147 -29.38 20.42 1.19
CA SER A 147 -28.21 19.94 0.45
C SER A 147 -27.28 21.11 0.17
N THR A 148 -26.02 20.99 0.58
CA THR A 148 -24.98 21.99 0.32
C THR A 148 -23.83 21.34 -0.44
N LEU A 149 -23.44 21.96 -1.54
CA LEU A 149 -22.33 21.52 -2.37
C LEU A 149 -21.02 22.15 -1.88
N TYR A 150 -20.00 21.33 -1.72
CA TYR A 150 -18.68 21.73 -1.23
C TYR A 150 -17.57 21.36 -2.20
N LYS A 151 -16.57 22.21 -2.32
CA LYS A 151 -15.32 21.97 -3.06
C LYS A 151 -14.16 21.82 -2.08
N PRO A 152 -13.42 20.71 -2.11
CA PRO A 152 -12.23 20.54 -1.28
C PRO A 152 -11.16 21.53 -1.74
N THR A 153 -10.74 22.42 -0.84
CA THR A 153 -9.70 23.43 -1.09
C THR A 153 -8.34 22.98 -0.54
N HIS A 154 -8.35 22.20 0.54
CA HIS A 154 -7.15 21.63 1.12
C HIS A 154 -7.45 20.24 1.69
N LYS A 155 -6.53 19.30 1.45
CA LYS A 155 -6.62 17.92 1.93
C LYS A 155 -5.22 17.42 2.28
N THR A 156 -5.02 17.06 3.53
CA THR A 156 -3.83 16.34 4.01
C THR A 156 -4.28 15.16 4.86
N GLU A 157 -3.34 14.41 5.43
CA GLU A 157 -3.66 13.33 6.36
C GLU A 157 -4.51 13.80 7.56
N HIS A 158 -4.31 15.04 8.03
CA HIS A 158 -4.90 15.54 9.27
C HIS A 158 -5.81 16.76 9.11
N LEU A 159 -5.85 17.39 7.94
CA LEU A 159 -6.59 18.63 7.70
C LEU A 159 -7.41 18.51 6.42
N LEU A 160 -8.72 18.80 6.53
CA LEU A 160 -9.64 18.87 5.42
C LEU A 160 -10.36 20.21 5.44
N ILE A 161 -10.30 20.96 4.34
CA ILE A 161 -10.99 22.25 4.19
C ILE A 161 -11.94 22.15 3.01
N LEU A 162 -13.24 22.34 3.30
CA LEU A 162 -14.31 22.31 2.32
C LEU A 162 -14.88 23.73 2.16
N LYS A 163 -14.87 24.26 0.94
CA LYS A 163 -15.48 25.55 0.62
C LYS A 163 -16.88 25.34 0.06
N VAL A 164 -17.87 26.10 0.50
CA VAL A 164 -19.21 26.07 -0.11
C VAL A 164 -19.11 26.56 -1.56
N ASP A 165 -19.72 25.82 -2.50
CA ASP A 165 -19.65 26.22 -3.91
C ASP A 165 -20.33 27.58 -4.12
N GLY A 166 -19.63 28.49 -4.80
CA GLY A 166 -20.08 29.85 -5.05
C GLY A 166 -20.09 30.81 -3.85
N LYS A 167 -19.57 30.42 -2.67
CA LYS A 167 -19.51 31.29 -1.47
C LYS A 167 -18.15 31.27 -0.78
N GLU A 168 -17.82 32.34 -0.06
CA GLU A 168 -16.63 32.41 0.81
C GLU A 168 -16.91 31.84 2.22
N GLU A 169 -17.62 30.71 2.27
CA GLU A 169 -17.94 29.97 3.49
C GLU A 169 -17.15 28.66 3.50
N TYR A 170 -16.56 28.30 4.65
CA TYR A 170 -15.65 27.16 4.76
C TYR A 170 -16.01 26.29 5.96
N LEU A 171 -15.88 24.97 5.77
CA LEU A 171 -15.81 23.99 6.85
C LEU A 171 -14.35 23.57 7.03
N HIS A 172 -13.87 23.68 8.26
CA HIS A 172 -12.52 23.30 8.63
C HIS A 172 -12.57 22.06 9.51
N PHE A 173 -12.00 20.97 9.02
CA PHE A 173 -12.00 19.69 9.71
C PHE A 173 -10.59 19.27 10.06
N VAL A 174 -10.44 18.70 11.24
CA VAL A 174 -9.20 18.06 11.69
C VAL A 174 -9.46 16.59 12.03
N ASP A 175 -8.44 15.76 11.82
CA ASP A 175 -8.45 14.37 12.29
C ASP A 175 -8.71 14.32 13.81
N GLU A 176 -9.62 13.44 14.22
CA GLU A 176 -10.02 13.31 15.61
C GLU A 176 -8.84 13.05 16.56
N ASN A 177 -7.88 12.21 16.18
CA ASN A 177 -6.73 11.91 17.05
C ASN A 177 -5.88 13.17 17.28
N LEU A 178 -5.65 13.95 16.22
CA LEU A 178 -4.91 15.20 16.33
C LEU A 178 -5.71 16.23 17.16
N TYR A 179 -7.03 16.25 17.07
CA TYR A 179 -7.84 17.12 17.94
C TYR A 179 -7.72 16.75 19.43
N GLU A 180 -7.69 15.45 19.74
CA GLU A 180 -7.51 14.94 21.11
C GLU A 180 -6.10 15.21 21.67
N GLU A 181 -5.09 15.33 20.81
CA GLU A 181 -3.75 15.81 21.19
C GLU A 181 -3.71 17.30 21.54
N GLY A 182 -4.81 18.03 21.37
CA GLY A 182 -4.96 19.42 21.79
C GLY A 182 -4.81 20.45 20.67
N TYR A 183 -4.73 20.03 19.41
CA TYR A 183 -4.67 20.93 18.26
C TYR A 183 -6.05 21.50 17.93
N ARG A 184 -6.24 22.81 18.15
CA ARG A 184 -7.56 23.47 18.05
C ARG A 184 -7.64 24.54 16.98
N SER A 185 -6.52 24.94 16.39
CA SER A 185 -6.50 25.93 15.31
C SER A 185 -5.81 25.40 14.05
N ILE A 186 -6.21 25.95 12.91
CA ILE A 186 -5.62 25.62 11.60
C ILE A 186 -4.10 25.89 11.61
N ASP A 187 -3.66 26.94 12.28
CA ASP A 187 -2.25 27.32 12.31
C ASP A 187 -1.42 26.35 13.15
N GLU A 188 -1.91 25.93 14.32
CA GLU A 188 -1.28 24.88 15.12
C GLU A 188 -1.16 23.57 14.33
N ILE A 189 -2.24 23.18 13.64
CA ILE A 189 -2.28 21.96 12.83
C ILE A 189 -1.29 22.04 11.66
N LYS A 190 -1.23 23.17 10.95
CA LYS A 190 -0.26 23.38 9.87
C LYS A 190 1.18 23.26 10.37
N ILE A 191 1.49 23.87 11.51
CA ILE A 191 2.82 23.77 12.15
C ILE A 191 3.13 22.32 12.51
N ALA A 192 2.17 21.57 13.05
CA ALA A 192 2.35 20.17 13.41
C ALA A 192 2.63 19.29 12.19
N ILE A 193 1.85 19.45 11.12
CA ILE A 193 2.04 18.73 9.85
C ILE A 193 3.42 19.04 9.28
N GLN A 194 3.83 20.30 9.29
CA GLN A 194 5.15 20.71 8.79
C GLN A 194 6.29 20.05 9.59
N LYS A 195 6.21 20.06 10.92
CA LYS A 195 7.20 19.38 11.79
C LYS A 195 7.28 17.88 11.52
N GLN A 196 6.14 17.21 11.31
CA GLN A 196 6.11 15.79 10.98
C GLN A 196 6.78 15.50 9.62
N GLN A 197 6.60 16.38 8.64
CA GLN A 197 7.24 16.26 7.32
C GLN A 197 8.75 16.47 7.42
N GLU A 198 9.21 17.48 8.15
CA GLU A 198 10.63 17.76 8.39
C GLU A 198 11.30 16.59 9.13
N ASN A 199 10.64 16.01 10.13
CA ASN A 199 11.15 14.85 10.85
C ASN A 199 11.20 13.58 9.98
N LYS A 200 10.24 13.39 9.05
CA LYS A 200 10.29 12.28 8.08
C LYS A 200 11.47 12.45 7.11
N SER A 201 11.69 13.64 6.56
CA SER A 201 12.86 13.89 5.70
C SER A 201 14.18 13.73 6.45
N ASN A 202 14.24 14.13 7.71
CA ASN A 202 15.43 13.97 8.54
C ASN A 202 15.66 12.50 8.93
N GLY A 203 14.61 11.77 9.30
CA GLY A 203 14.66 10.33 9.63
C GLY A 203 15.11 9.46 8.45
N GLU A 204 14.65 9.76 7.24
CA GLU A 204 15.13 9.10 6.01
C GLU A 204 16.62 9.39 5.76
N THR A 205 17.06 10.62 6.04
CA THR A 205 18.48 11.02 5.94
C THR A 205 19.36 10.31 6.99
N TYR A 206 18.86 10.06 8.20
CA TYR A 206 19.59 9.26 9.21
C TYR A 206 19.67 7.77 8.86
N SER A 207 18.63 7.21 8.21
CA SER A 207 18.66 5.82 7.72
C SER A 207 19.54 5.60 6.48
N ALA A 208 19.85 6.68 5.74
CA ALA A 208 20.72 6.64 4.57
C ALA A 208 22.21 6.85 4.90
N ASN A 209 22.54 7.25 6.13
CA ASN A 209 23.91 7.45 6.61
C ASN A 209 24.37 6.29 7.50
N ILE A 210 24.16 5.05 7.08
CA ILE A 210 24.86 3.92 7.70
C ILE A 210 26.32 4.02 7.25
N THR A 211 27.24 4.17 8.21
CA THR A 211 28.68 4.19 7.90
C THR A 211 29.05 2.91 7.15
N PRO A 212 29.86 2.97 6.07
CA PRO A 212 30.18 1.79 5.24
C PRO A 212 30.68 0.57 6.02
N GLU A 213 31.26 0.79 7.20
CA GLU A 213 31.74 -0.23 8.12
C GLU A 213 30.61 -1.04 8.79
N GLU A 214 29.47 -0.42 9.12
CA GLU A 214 28.32 -1.11 9.73
C GLU A 214 27.54 -1.92 8.70
N GLU A 215 27.43 -1.43 7.46
CA GLU A 215 26.87 -2.20 6.35
C GLU A 215 27.69 -3.45 6.04
N GLN A 216 29.03 -3.33 6.03
CA GLN A 216 29.93 -4.47 5.84
C GLN A 216 29.79 -5.51 6.95
N LYS A 217 29.67 -5.09 8.22
CA LYS A 217 29.48 -6.01 9.35
C LYS A 217 28.16 -6.77 9.24
N LEU A 218 27.06 -6.07 8.91
CA LEU A 218 25.75 -6.69 8.77
C LEU A 218 25.68 -7.62 7.55
N GLN A 219 26.30 -7.22 6.43
CA GLN A 219 26.37 -8.05 5.23
C GLN A 219 27.25 -9.29 5.44
N ASN A 220 28.38 -9.16 6.15
CA ASN A 220 29.24 -10.29 6.50
C ASN A 220 28.51 -11.27 7.43
N GLN A 221 27.82 -10.77 8.47
CA GLN A 221 27.02 -11.59 9.38
C GLN A 221 25.90 -12.34 8.64
N ARG A 222 25.21 -11.67 7.71
CA ARG A 222 24.17 -12.28 6.88
C ARG A 222 24.75 -13.35 5.93
N THR A 223 25.93 -13.09 5.36
CA THR A 223 26.64 -14.02 4.46
C THR A 223 27.08 -15.27 5.21
N LEU A 224 27.63 -15.13 6.43
CA LEU A 224 28.00 -16.26 7.29
C LEU A 224 26.79 -17.13 7.66
N GLY A 225 25.63 -16.52 7.94
CA GLY A 225 24.39 -17.25 8.18
C GLY A 225 23.98 -18.13 6.99
N TYR A 226 24.09 -17.61 5.76
CA TYR A 226 23.78 -18.40 4.56
C TYR A 226 24.77 -19.56 4.35
N PHE A 227 26.06 -19.36 4.60
CA PHE A 227 27.04 -20.45 4.52
C PHE A 227 26.74 -21.57 5.51
N LEU A 228 26.35 -21.25 6.76
CA LEU A 228 25.95 -22.24 7.76
C LEU A 228 24.72 -23.04 7.33
N ILE A 229 23.72 -22.37 6.75
CA ILE A 229 22.52 -23.04 6.24
C ILE A 229 22.86 -23.98 5.08
N ILE A 230 23.72 -23.55 4.15
CA ILE A 230 24.14 -24.38 3.00
C ILE A 230 24.90 -25.63 3.49
N ILE A 231 25.83 -25.47 4.45
CA ILE A 231 26.57 -26.59 5.04
C ILE A 231 25.61 -27.59 5.69
N LEU A 232 24.61 -27.11 6.43
CA LEU A 232 23.63 -27.96 7.09
C LEU A 232 22.76 -28.73 6.08
N VAL A 233 22.34 -28.08 4.99
CA VAL A 233 21.58 -28.73 3.91
C VAL A 233 22.41 -29.80 3.21
N VAL A 234 23.69 -29.52 2.91
CA VAL A 234 24.59 -30.51 2.28
C VAL A 234 24.85 -31.69 3.22
N ALA A 235 25.07 -31.44 4.51
CA ALA A 235 25.26 -32.50 5.50
C ALA A 235 24.04 -33.44 5.59
N VAL A 236 22.82 -32.89 5.60
CA VAL A 236 21.58 -33.68 5.60
C VAL A 236 21.44 -34.53 4.34
N ILE A 237 21.80 -33.99 3.16
CA ILE A 237 21.77 -34.75 1.90
C ILE A 237 22.80 -35.88 1.92
N VAL A 238 24.03 -35.62 2.38
CA VAL A 238 25.08 -36.63 2.44
C VAL A 238 24.71 -37.73 3.43
N ILE A 239 24.26 -37.39 4.63
CA ILE A 239 23.83 -38.38 5.64
C ILE A 239 22.67 -39.23 5.09
N GLY A 240 21.69 -38.60 4.42
CA GLY A 240 20.57 -39.30 3.79
C GLY A 240 20.94 -40.14 2.56
N MET A 241 22.18 -40.08 2.05
CA MET A 241 22.68 -40.97 1.00
C MET A 241 23.38 -42.22 1.55
N TYR A 242 23.80 -42.21 2.82
CA TYR A 242 24.50 -43.32 3.48
C TYR A 242 23.60 -44.11 4.46
N ILE A 243 22.37 -43.66 4.67
CA ILE A 243 21.28 -44.38 5.37
C ILE A 243 20.33 -44.93 4.31
#